data_AF-A0A506QZI2-F1
#
_entry.id   AF-A0A506QZI2-F1
#
_cell.length_a   1.000
_cell.length_b   1.000
_cell.length_c   1.000
_cell.angle_alpha   90.00
_cell.angle_beta   90.00
_cell.angle_gamma   90.00
#
_symmetry.space_group_name_H-M   'P 1'
#
loop_
_entity.id
_entity.type
_entity.pdbx_description
1 polymer ?
#
loop_
_entity_poly.entity_id
_entity_poly.type
_entity_poly.pdbx_seq_one_letter_code
_entity_poly.pdbx_strand_id
1 'polypeptide(L)'
;MDYLSLSIGVIGTLASILGLYFSVPSFSSWRSVRVAVQDLAKKMSIAGFKPDLVIMYGRGGAIFGGLLAGNLGNIPVISIDREVIDNNGTTETNLIHTYSLRSVQGKRVLLVTGEVATGSQLADAKRAILKKNPVELKTASYYVCETSSTYPDYYWKETKNIIHVPWRFGKSYRRTSKRALDVSV
;
A
#
# COMPACT_ATOMS: atom_id res chain seq x y z
N MET A 1 53.60 -7.49 -6.13
CA MET A 1 52.16 -7.28 -6.34
C MET A 1 51.71 -6.13 -5.46
N ASP A 2 51.00 -5.16 -6.02
CA ASP A 2 50.60 -3.94 -5.31
C ASP A 2 49.29 -4.17 -4.53
N TYR A 3 49.42 -4.34 -3.21
CA TYR A 3 48.30 -4.60 -2.29
C TYR A 3 47.23 -3.50 -2.32
N LEU A 4 47.59 -2.28 -2.73
CA LEU A 4 46.65 -1.17 -2.84
C LEU A 4 45.67 -1.36 -3.99
N SER A 5 46.14 -1.83 -5.15
CA SER A 5 45.28 -2.14 -6.30
C SER A 5 44.32 -3.31 -6.04
N LEU A 6 44.78 -4.33 -5.32
CA LEU A 6 43.97 -5.48 -4.94
C LEU A 6 42.85 -5.07 -3.97
N SER A 7 43.16 -4.23 -2.99
CA SER A 7 42.18 -3.76 -1.98
C SER A 7 41.12 -2.84 -2.60
N ILE A 8 41.48 -1.92 -3.50
CA ILE A 8 40.52 -1.09 -4.24
C ILE A 8 39.60 -1.97 -5.11
N GLY A 9 40.13 -2.98 -5.79
CA GLY A 9 39.35 -3.93 -6.58
C GLY A 9 38.33 -4.72 -5.76
N VAL A 10 38.73 -5.19 -4.57
CA VAL A 10 37.83 -5.91 -3.64
C VAL A 10 36.71 -5.00 -3.14
N ILE A 11 37.03 -3.76 -2.75
CA ILE A 11 36.03 -2.78 -2.28
C ILE A 11 35.03 -2.44 -3.40
N GLY A 12 35.50 -2.18 -4.62
CA GLY A 12 34.63 -1.89 -5.76
C GLY A 12 33.70 -3.07 -6.10
N THR A 13 34.20 -4.29 -6.00
CA THR A 13 33.40 -5.51 -6.22
C THR A 13 32.35 -5.69 -5.14
N LEU A 14 32.70 -5.49 -3.86
CA LEU A 14 31.75 -5.54 -2.75
C LEU A 14 30.67 -4.47 -2.87
N ALA A 15 31.05 -3.23 -3.23
CA ALA A 15 30.10 -2.14 -3.48
C ALA A 15 29.15 -2.47 -4.65
N SER A 16 29.68 -3.11 -5.70
CA SER A 16 28.88 -3.54 -6.86
C SER A 16 27.91 -4.66 -6.50
N ILE A 17 28.34 -5.67 -5.75
CA ILE A 17 27.48 -6.76 -5.24
C ILE A 17 26.40 -6.19 -4.32
N LEU A 18 26.75 -5.24 -3.45
CA LEU A 18 25.81 -4.59 -2.56
C LEU A 18 24.79 -3.74 -3.35
N GLY A 19 25.24 -3.01 -4.38
CA GLY A 19 24.36 -2.29 -5.29
C GLY A 19 23.43 -3.23 -6.08
N LEU A 20 23.94 -4.37 -6.52
CA LEU A 20 23.15 -5.41 -7.19
C LEU A 20 22.11 -6.00 -6.25
N TYR A 21 22.49 -6.29 -5.00
CA TYR A 21 21.60 -6.79 -3.95
C TYR A 21 20.44 -5.82 -3.67
N PHE A 22 20.72 -4.51 -3.59
CA PHE A 22 19.67 -3.48 -3.46
C PHE A 22 18.82 -3.30 -4.73
N SER A 23 19.32 -3.75 -5.89
CA SER A 23 18.60 -3.74 -7.17
C SER A 23 17.77 -5.01 -7.40
N VAL A 24 17.90 -6.05 -6.56
CA VAL A 24 17.09 -7.26 -6.66
C VAL A 24 15.63 -6.93 -6.34
N PRO A 25 14.68 -7.24 -7.25
CA PRO A 25 13.28 -6.98 -6.99
C PRO A 25 12.79 -7.77 -5.76
N SER A 26 12.12 -7.09 -4.85
CA SER A 26 11.54 -7.74 -3.67
C SER A 26 10.25 -8.46 -4.05
N PHE A 27 10.26 -9.79 -4.03
CA PHE A 27 9.07 -10.60 -4.29
C PHE A 27 8.34 -10.97 -3.01
N SER A 28 7.01 -11.04 -3.10
CA SER A 28 6.13 -11.44 -2.01
C SER A 28 5.23 -12.58 -2.44
N SER A 29 5.09 -13.58 -1.57
CA SER A 29 4.24 -14.75 -1.80
C SER A 29 2.90 -14.64 -1.08
N TRP A 30 1.91 -15.46 -1.45
CA TRP A 30 0.67 -15.60 -0.68
C TRP A 30 0.90 -16.06 0.76
N ARG A 31 1.97 -16.83 1.02
CA ARG A 31 2.37 -17.20 2.39
C ARG A 31 2.75 -15.96 3.21
N SER A 32 3.48 -15.02 2.61
CA SER A 32 3.83 -13.73 3.24
C SER A 32 2.59 -12.89 3.52
N VAL A 33 1.62 -12.89 2.59
CA VAL A 33 0.34 -12.19 2.78
C VAL A 33 -0.45 -12.76 3.95
N ARG A 34 -0.51 -14.10 4.09
CA ARG A 34 -1.14 -14.73 5.25
C ARG A 34 -0.49 -14.32 6.56
N VAL A 35 0.85 -14.29 6.61
CA VAL A 35 1.60 -13.83 7.79
C VAL A 35 1.28 -12.37 8.10
N ALA A 36 1.20 -11.51 7.09
CA ALA A 36 0.82 -10.12 7.27
C ALA A 36 -0.59 -9.97 7.85
N VAL A 37 -1.58 -10.70 7.34
CA VAL A 37 -2.95 -10.67 7.88
C VAL A 37 -2.95 -11.06 9.37
N GLN A 38 -2.24 -12.13 9.73
CA GLN A 38 -2.14 -12.59 11.12
C GLN A 38 -1.44 -11.56 12.02
N ASP A 39 -0.35 -10.97 11.55
CA ASP A 39 0.40 -9.94 12.27
C ASP A 39 -0.43 -8.68 12.51
N LEU A 40 -1.09 -8.16 11.46
CA LEU A 40 -1.92 -6.95 11.56
C LEU A 40 -3.14 -7.19 12.46
N ALA A 41 -3.79 -8.34 12.35
CA ALA A 41 -4.90 -8.69 13.23
C ALA A 41 -4.46 -8.74 14.70
N LYS A 42 -3.29 -9.32 14.98
CA LYS A 42 -2.70 -9.32 16.32
C LYS A 42 -2.39 -7.91 16.83
N LYS A 43 -1.78 -7.06 16.00
CA LYS A 43 -1.48 -5.66 16.36
C LYS A 43 -2.74 -4.87 16.69
N MET A 44 -3.81 -5.02 15.91
CA MET A 44 -5.10 -4.37 16.17
C MET A 44 -5.72 -4.88 17.47
N SER A 45 -5.70 -6.20 17.70
CA SER A 45 -6.21 -6.80 18.93
C SER A 45 -5.46 -6.29 20.18
N ILE A 46 -4.13 -6.19 20.13
CA ILE A 46 -3.31 -5.66 21.24
C ILE A 46 -3.64 -4.18 21.50
N ALA A 47 -3.86 -3.41 20.43
CA ALA A 47 -4.22 -2.00 20.52
C ALA A 47 -5.69 -1.76 20.94
N GLY A 48 -6.49 -2.82 21.13
CA GLY A 48 -7.92 -2.70 21.44
C GLY A 48 -8.78 -2.16 20.29
N PHE A 49 -8.23 -2.12 19.06
CA PHE A 49 -8.95 -1.62 17.90
C PHE A 49 -9.74 -2.75 17.22
N LYS A 50 -11.07 -2.62 17.20
CA LYS A 50 -11.98 -3.55 16.54
C LYS A 50 -12.84 -2.79 15.51
N PRO A 51 -12.57 -2.89 14.20
CA PRO A 51 -13.32 -2.15 13.21
C PRO A 51 -14.74 -2.69 13.06
N ASP A 52 -15.70 -1.78 12.84
CA ASP A 52 -17.09 -2.10 12.50
C ASP A 52 -17.31 -2.09 10.97
N LEU A 53 -16.36 -1.51 10.23
CA LEU A 53 -16.35 -1.41 8.77
C LEU A 53 -14.92 -1.41 8.24
N VAL A 54 -14.66 -2.20 7.20
CA VAL A 54 -13.42 -2.16 6.43
C VAL A 54 -13.65 -1.45 5.11
N ILE A 55 -12.87 -0.40 4.85
CA ILE A 55 -12.87 0.32 3.58
C ILE A 55 -11.67 -0.17 2.76
N MET A 56 -11.96 -0.83 1.65
CA MET A 56 -10.97 -1.34 0.72
C MET A 56 -10.61 -0.26 -0.30
N TYR A 57 -9.36 0.18 -0.32
CA TYR A 57 -8.90 1.26 -1.20
C TYR A 57 -8.14 0.76 -2.42
N GLY A 58 -8.78 0.89 -3.57
CA GLY A 58 -8.30 0.42 -4.86
C GLY A 58 -8.10 -1.09 -4.90
N ARG A 59 -7.60 -1.58 -6.02
CA ARG A 59 -7.47 -3.03 -6.29
C ARG A 59 -6.63 -3.79 -5.24
N GLY A 60 -5.50 -3.21 -4.81
CA GLY A 60 -4.65 -3.84 -3.78
C GLY A 60 -5.30 -3.86 -2.40
N GLY A 61 -6.01 -2.78 -2.03
CA GLY A 61 -6.78 -2.71 -0.80
C GLY A 61 -7.99 -3.64 -0.80
N ALA A 62 -8.60 -3.91 -1.97
CA ALA A 62 -9.68 -4.89 -2.10
C ALA A 62 -9.21 -6.31 -1.74
N ILE A 63 -8.05 -6.72 -2.24
CA ILE A 63 -7.52 -8.05 -1.98
C ILE A 63 -7.07 -8.18 -0.52
N PHE A 64 -6.22 -7.26 -0.05
CA PHE A 64 -5.69 -7.35 1.31
C PHE A 64 -6.75 -7.02 2.38
N GLY A 65 -7.62 -6.05 2.11
CA GLY A 65 -8.72 -5.67 2.98
C GLY A 65 -9.80 -6.73 3.10
N GLY A 66 -10.15 -7.42 2.02
CA GLY A 66 -11.06 -8.57 2.08
C GLY A 66 -10.52 -9.69 2.97
N LEU A 67 -9.22 -9.98 2.88
CA LEU A 67 -8.56 -10.96 3.76
C LEU A 67 -8.60 -10.51 5.23
N LEU A 68 -8.26 -9.26 5.52
CA LEU A 68 -8.37 -8.73 6.88
C LEU A 68 -9.81 -8.77 7.40
N ALA A 69 -10.79 -8.30 6.62
CA ALA A 69 -12.19 -8.27 7.02
C ALA A 69 -12.74 -9.66 7.38
N GLY A 70 -12.44 -10.67 6.55
CA GLY A 70 -12.83 -12.05 6.84
C GLY A 70 -12.18 -12.59 8.11
N ASN A 71 -10.87 -12.37 8.28
CA ASN A 71 -10.10 -12.92 9.41
C ASN A 71 -10.24 -12.10 10.72
N LEU A 72 -10.79 -10.90 10.66
CA LEU A 72 -11.16 -10.09 11.84
C LEU A 72 -12.58 -10.40 12.35
N GLY A 73 -13.21 -11.46 11.83
CA GLY A 73 -14.54 -11.90 12.26
C GLY A 73 -15.65 -11.47 11.30
N ASN A 74 -15.42 -11.57 9.99
CA ASN A 74 -16.40 -11.25 8.94
C ASN A 74 -16.96 -9.82 9.03
N ILE A 75 -16.06 -8.84 9.13
CA ILE A 75 -16.42 -7.42 9.22
C ILE A 75 -16.99 -6.95 7.87
N PRO A 76 -18.08 -6.15 7.85
CA PRO A 76 -18.60 -5.58 6.62
C PRO A 76 -17.54 -4.79 5.83
N VAL A 77 -17.63 -4.85 4.49
CA VAL A 77 -16.69 -4.17 3.59
C VAL A 77 -17.39 -3.19 2.66
N ILE A 78 -16.71 -2.08 2.36
CA ILE A 78 -17.02 -1.25 1.18
C ILE A 78 -15.75 -1.07 0.36
N SER A 79 -15.89 -1.00 -0.96
CA SER A 79 -14.77 -0.68 -1.85
C SER A 79 -14.91 0.74 -2.35
N ILE A 80 -13.81 1.48 -2.31
CA ILE A 80 -13.64 2.74 -3.03
C ILE A 80 -12.44 2.58 -3.95
N ASP A 81 -12.53 3.17 -5.14
CA ASP A 81 -11.43 3.12 -6.10
C ASP A 81 -10.94 4.53 -6.40
N ARG A 82 -9.91 4.62 -7.22
CA ARG A 82 -9.31 5.89 -7.61
C ARG A 82 -8.98 5.90 -9.09
N GLU A 83 -9.19 7.05 -9.69
CA GLU A 83 -8.62 7.36 -10.98
C GLU A 83 -7.30 8.11 -10.75
N VAL A 84 -6.20 7.53 -11.21
CA VAL A 84 -4.90 8.20 -11.23
C VAL A 84 -4.64 8.66 -12.66
N ILE A 85 -4.55 9.98 -12.83
CA ILE A 85 -4.26 10.66 -14.09
C ILE A 85 -2.84 11.20 -14.01
N ASP A 86 -1.99 10.84 -14.97
CA ASP A 86 -0.63 11.36 -15.08
C ASP A 86 -0.59 12.39 -16.22
N ASN A 87 -0.42 13.67 -15.85
CA ASN A 87 -0.36 14.82 -16.75
C ASN A 87 1.07 15.36 -16.77
N ASN A 88 1.92 14.83 -17.65
CA ASN A 88 3.29 15.31 -17.92
C ASN A 88 4.09 15.68 -16.67
N GLY A 89 4.14 14.77 -15.68
CA GLY A 89 4.90 14.95 -14.44
C GLY A 89 4.06 15.37 -13.23
N THR A 90 2.78 15.70 -13.43
CA THR A 90 1.83 15.92 -12.33
C THR A 90 0.86 14.74 -12.24
N THR A 91 0.86 14.06 -11.10
CA THR A 91 -0.09 12.97 -10.82
C THR A 91 -1.30 13.49 -10.05
N GLU A 92 -2.47 13.46 -10.68
CA GLU A 92 -3.75 13.75 -10.03
C GLU A 92 -4.45 12.46 -9.61
N THR A 93 -5.08 12.45 -8.43
CA THR A 93 -5.84 11.30 -7.93
C THR A 93 -7.26 11.70 -7.55
N ASN A 94 -8.24 11.14 -8.26
CA ASN A 94 -9.66 11.36 -8.00
C ASN A 94 -10.26 10.10 -7.37
N LEU A 95 -10.91 10.24 -6.22
CA LEU A 95 -11.64 9.12 -5.60
C LEU A 95 -12.95 8.87 -6.36
N ILE A 96 -13.17 7.61 -6.74
CA ILE A 96 -14.41 7.15 -7.39
C ILE A 96 -15.15 6.17 -6.48
N HIS A 97 -16.45 6.00 -6.74
CA HIS A 97 -17.37 5.20 -5.90
C HIS A 97 -17.50 5.70 -4.45
N THR A 98 -17.32 7.00 -4.22
CA THR A 98 -17.40 7.63 -2.90
C THR A 98 -18.81 7.63 -2.29
N TYR A 99 -19.86 7.36 -3.08
CA TYR A 99 -21.23 7.19 -2.58
C TYR A 99 -21.34 6.09 -1.52
N SER A 100 -20.49 5.06 -1.59
CA SER A 100 -20.41 3.97 -0.61
C SER A 100 -20.05 4.45 0.80
N LEU A 101 -19.44 5.64 0.93
CA LEU A 101 -19.02 6.21 2.21
C LEU A 101 -20.18 6.76 3.05
N ARG A 102 -21.43 6.73 2.56
CA ARG A 102 -22.62 7.09 3.37
C ARG A 102 -22.77 6.20 4.61
N SER A 103 -22.24 4.99 4.57
CA SER A 103 -22.31 4.01 5.66
C SER A 103 -21.29 4.23 6.80
N VAL A 104 -20.41 5.24 6.69
CA VAL A 104 -19.27 5.46 7.60
C VAL A 104 -19.66 6.07 8.95
N GLN A 105 -20.73 6.87 8.97
CA GLN A 105 -21.09 7.66 10.15
C GLN A 105 -21.28 6.76 11.38
N GLY A 106 -20.67 7.14 12.50
CA GLY A 106 -20.84 6.43 13.77
C GLY A 106 -20.10 5.09 13.87
N LYS A 107 -19.22 4.74 12.91
CA LYS A 107 -18.47 3.46 12.92
C LYS A 107 -16.99 3.65 13.22
N ARG A 108 -16.36 2.62 13.79
CA ARG A 108 -14.90 2.46 13.77
C ARG A 108 -14.50 1.88 12.43
N VAL A 109 -13.66 2.60 11.70
CA VAL A 109 -13.34 2.30 10.31
C VAL A 109 -11.89 1.91 10.17
N LEU A 110 -11.66 0.80 9.47
CA LEU A 110 -10.33 0.41 9.01
C LEU A 110 -10.22 0.65 7.49
N LEU A 111 -9.46 1.68 7.09
CA LEU A 111 -9.10 1.91 5.69
C LEU A 111 -7.89 1.07 5.32
N VAL A 112 -8.03 0.17 4.34
CA VAL A 112 -6.99 -0.78 3.94
C VAL A 112 -6.48 -0.48 2.54
N THR A 113 -5.16 -0.43 2.38
CA THR A 113 -4.47 -0.35 1.08
C THR A 113 -3.54 -1.55 0.90
N GLY A 114 -3.17 -1.85 -0.34
CA GLY A 114 -2.16 -2.89 -0.62
C GLY A 114 -0.73 -2.36 -0.61
N GLU A 115 -0.55 -1.05 -0.59
CA GLU A 115 0.73 -0.36 -0.71
C GLU A 115 0.55 1.11 -0.35
N VAL A 116 1.56 1.67 0.32
CA VAL A 116 1.72 3.12 0.48
C VAL A 116 3.10 3.53 -0.03
N ALA A 117 3.15 4.22 -1.17
CA ALA A 117 4.39 4.69 -1.78
C ALA A 117 4.79 6.08 -1.26
N THR A 118 4.14 7.14 -1.74
CA THR A 118 4.41 8.52 -1.32
C THR A 118 3.61 8.95 -0.09
N GLY A 119 2.53 8.24 0.24
CA GLY A 119 1.60 8.60 1.32
C GLY A 119 0.45 9.51 0.88
N SER A 120 0.57 10.25 -0.21
CA SER A 120 -0.43 11.26 -0.64
C SER A 120 -1.83 10.66 -0.82
N GLN A 121 -1.93 9.55 -1.55
CA GLN A 121 -3.20 8.87 -1.81
C GLN A 121 -3.87 8.34 -0.53
N LEU A 122 -3.08 7.90 0.45
CA LEU A 122 -3.61 7.50 1.75
C LEU A 122 -4.15 8.72 2.51
N ALA A 123 -3.40 9.83 2.52
CA ALA A 123 -3.82 11.07 3.17
C ALA A 123 -5.14 11.62 2.59
N ASP A 124 -5.29 11.61 1.26
CA ASP A 124 -6.51 12.07 0.60
C ASP A 124 -7.71 11.18 0.90
N ALA A 125 -7.52 9.85 0.88
CA ALA A 125 -8.56 8.90 1.27
C ALA A 125 -8.98 9.09 2.73
N LYS A 126 -8.02 9.26 3.66
CA LYS A 126 -8.30 9.57 5.08
C LYS A 126 -9.13 10.84 5.19
N ARG A 127 -8.73 11.92 4.52
CA ARG A 127 -9.45 13.20 4.55
C ARG A 127 -10.89 13.06 4.04
N ALA A 128 -11.11 12.29 2.97
CA ALA A 128 -12.44 12.05 2.43
C ALA A 128 -13.35 11.26 3.40
N ILE A 129 -12.78 10.27 4.12
CA ILE A 129 -13.51 9.45 5.09
C ILE A 129 -13.80 10.23 6.37
N LEU A 130 -12.85 11.01 6.88
CA LEU A 130 -13.04 11.83 8.09
C LEU A 130 -14.21 12.81 7.94
N LYS A 131 -14.45 13.36 6.73
CA LYS A 131 -15.63 14.19 6.43
C LYS A 131 -16.97 13.47 6.59
N LYS A 132 -16.98 12.16 6.81
CA LYS A 132 -18.19 11.34 7.03
C LYS A 132 -18.41 10.99 8.51
N ASN A 133 -17.66 11.60 9.43
CA ASN A 133 -17.80 11.48 10.87
C ASN A 133 -17.79 10.02 11.38
N PRO A 134 -16.74 9.22 11.09
CA PRO A 134 -16.52 7.97 11.79
C PRO A 134 -16.26 8.23 13.29
N VAL A 135 -16.56 7.25 14.14
CA VAL A 135 -16.17 7.29 15.57
C VAL A 135 -14.65 7.22 15.70
N GLU A 136 -14.02 6.41 14.86
CA GLU A 136 -12.58 6.25 14.81
C GLU A 136 -12.17 5.85 13.39
N LEU A 137 -11.05 6.38 12.91
CA LEU A 137 -10.46 5.96 11.63
C LEU A 137 -9.03 5.49 11.85
N LYS A 138 -8.77 4.23 11.56
CA LYS A 138 -7.43 3.65 11.47
C LYS A 138 -7.15 3.19 10.05
N THR A 139 -5.86 3.06 9.74
CA THR A 139 -5.37 2.71 8.42
C THR A 139 -4.48 1.48 8.49
N ALA A 140 -4.59 0.61 7.50
CA ALA A 140 -3.75 -0.56 7.33
C ALA A 140 -3.16 -0.66 5.92
N SER A 141 -1.92 -1.12 5.81
CA SER A 141 -1.31 -1.45 4.53
C SER A 141 -0.52 -2.75 4.58
N TYR A 142 -0.43 -3.45 3.45
CA TYR A 142 0.50 -4.57 3.33
C TYR A 142 1.95 -4.09 3.47
N TYR A 143 2.32 -2.97 2.85
CA TYR A 143 3.62 -2.34 3.08
C TYR A 143 3.58 -0.83 2.89
N VAL A 144 4.60 -0.17 3.41
CA VAL A 144 4.85 1.26 3.25
C VAL A 144 6.29 1.48 2.76
N CYS A 145 6.49 2.43 1.86
CA CYS A 145 7.82 2.85 1.45
C CYS A 145 8.42 3.82 2.46
N GLU A 146 9.73 3.72 2.73
CA GLU A 146 10.46 4.62 3.64
C GLU A 146 10.38 6.10 3.23
N THR A 147 10.13 6.36 1.96
CA THR A 147 9.97 7.71 1.40
C THR A 147 8.55 8.28 1.56
N SER A 148 7.63 7.53 2.21
CA SER A 148 6.26 7.97 2.40
C SER A 148 6.19 9.11 3.42
N SER A 149 5.47 10.18 3.09
CA SER A 149 5.19 11.26 4.06
C SER A 149 4.07 10.91 5.04
N THR A 150 3.30 9.86 4.77
CA THR A 150 2.15 9.44 5.58
C THR A 150 2.19 7.94 5.80
N TYR A 151 2.24 7.53 7.07
CA TYR A 151 2.28 6.11 7.45
C TYR A 151 0.89 5.59 7.82
N PRO A 152 0.59 4.31 7.49
CA PRO A 152 -0.54 3.62 8.07
C PRO A 152 -0.38 3.43 9.57
N ASP A 153 -1.50 3.40 10.31
CA ASP A 153 -1.52 3.02 11.72
C ASP A 153 -1.03 1.57 11.91
N TYR A 154 -1.31 0.70 10.96
CA TYR A 154 -0.86 -0.69 10.93
C TYR A 154 -0.23 -1.04 9.57
N TYR A 155 0.99 -1.56 9.57
CA TYR A 155 1.61 -2.09 8.37
C TYR A 155 2.45 -3.32 8.69
N TRP A 156 2.59 -4.22 7.71
CA TRP A 156 3.37 -5.44 7.90
C TRP A 156 4.85 -5.19 7.66
N LYS A 157 5.18 -4.48 6.58
CA LYS A 157 6.57 -4.25 6.18
C LYS A 157 6.82 -2.81 5.74
N GLU A 158 7.98 -2.29 6.14
CA GLU A 158 8.58 -1.08 5.59
C GLU A 158 9.67 -1.48 4.57
N THR A 159 9.84 -0.70 3.51
CA THR A 159 10.75 -1.04 2.41
C THR A 159 11.24 0.19 1.64
N LYS A 160 12.44 0.11 1.07
CA LYS A 160 12.96 1.11 0.12
C LYS A 160 12.39 0.94 -1.28
N ASN A 161 12.08 -0.31 -1.64
CA ASN A 161 11.71 -0.70 -3.00
C ASN A 161 10.26 -1.18 -3.08
N ILE A 162 9.65 -1.01 -4.25
CA ILE A 162 8.34 -1.57 -4.57
C ILE A 162 8.39 -3.10 -4.51
N ILE A 163 7.42 -3.70 -3.83
CA ILE A 163 7.31 -5.15 -3.71
C ILE A 163 6.46 -5.71 -4.85
N HIS A 164 6.97 -6.75 -5.49
CA HIS A 164 6.23 -7.61 -6.41
C HIS A 164 5.30 -8.52 -5.62
N VAL A 165 4.11 -7.99 -5.33
CA VAL A 165 3.04 -8.66 -4.58
C VAL A 165 2.34 -9.72 -5.43
N PRO A 166 1.81 -10.79 -4.79
CA PRO A 166 1.35 -11.97 -5.52
C PRO A 166 0.08 -11.74 -6.35
N TRP A 167 -0.63 -10.63 -6.13
CA TRP A 167 -1.79 -10.22 -6.93
C TRP A 167 -1.46 -9.32 -8.14
N ARG A 168 -0.18 -9.02 -8.38
CA ARG A 168 0.29 -8.21 -9.53
C ARG A 168 1.09 -9.05 -10.52
N PHE A 169 0.49 -10.10 -11.06
CA PHE A 169 1.16 -11.04 -11.97
C PHE A 169 0.85 -10.80 -13.45
N GLY A 170 -0.26 -10.13 -13.78
CA GLY A 170 -0.70 -9.93 -15.17
C GLY A 170 0.15 -8.91 -15.92
N LYS A 171 0.54 -9.22 -17.17
CA LYS A 171 1.25 -8.29 -18.07
C LYS A 171 0.46 -7.00 -18.36
N SER A 172 -0.87 -7.07 -18.25
CA SER A 172 -1.78 -5.93 -18.39
C SER A 172 -1.92 -5.10 -17.11
N TYR A 173 -1.30 -5.49 -15.99
CA TYR A 173 -1.39 -4.71 -14.77
C TYR A 173 -0.76 -3.32 -14.98
N ARG A 174 -1.50 -2.28 -14.60
CA ARG A 174 -1.06 -0.88 -14.63
C ARG A 174 -1.35 -0.24 -13.27
N ARG A 175 -0.38 0.55 -12.79
CA ARG A 175 -0.50 1.31 -11.53
C ARG A 175 -1.39 2.55 -11.69
N THR A 176 -1.29 3.22 -12.83
CA THR A 176 -2.11 4.37 -13.22
C THR A 176 -3.36 3.93 -13.96
N SER A 177 -4.43 4.71 -13.84
CA SER A 177 -5.73 4.41 -14.46
C SER A 177 -5.79 4.94 -15.89
N LYS A 178 -5.12 6.07 -16.15
CA LYS A 178 -4.91 6.66 -17.47
C LYS A 178 -3.41 6.92 -17.67
N ARG A 179 -2.88 6.55 -18.83
CA ARG A 179 -1.64 7.16 -19.35
C ARG A 179 -2.07 8.51 -19.93
N ALA A 180 -1.24 9.56 -19.87
CA ALA A 180 -1.49 10.78 -20.66
C ALA A 180 -1.96 10.32 -22.04
N LEU A 181 -3.22 10.66 -22.38
CA LEU A 181 -3.73 10.37 -23.70
C LEU A 181 -2.74 10.99 -24.68
N ASP A 182 -2.47 10.30 -25.78
CA ASP A 182 -1.98 10.91 -26.99
C ASP A 182 -2.82 12.16 -27.26
N VAL A 183 -2.32 13.33 -26.83
CA VAL A 183 -2.79 14.62 -27.33
C VAL A 183 -2.14 14.77 -28.69
N SER A 184 -2.54 13.88 -29.60
CA SER A 184 -2.38 14.11 -31.02
C SER A 184 -3.53 15.04 -31.40
N VAL A 185 -3.13 16.24 -31.83
CA VAL A 185 -3.93 17.24 -32.52
C VAL A 185 -4.81 16.60 -33.59
#